data_AF-A0A812TJF9-F1
#
_entry.id   AF-A0A812TJF9-F1
#
_cell.length_a   1.000
_cell.length_b   1.000
_cell.length_c   1.000
_cell.angle_alpha   90.00
_cell.angle_beta   90.00
_cell.angle_gamma   90.00
#
_symmetry.space_group_name_H-M   'P 1'
#
loop_
_entity.id
_entity.type
_entity.pdbx_description
1 polymer ?
#
loop_
_entity_poly.entity_id
_entity_poly.type
_entity_poly.pdbx_seq_one_letter_code
_entity_poly.pdbx_strand_id
1 'polypeptide(L)'
;MLAFPTVWACCCWLTLFTPLSTPIAELFMGQGEAFAIYSFMVILFMLVSVEAMKQGEGVEIDEPSSPSSRTSQVSLRQSIIQTLQKFGPQKYFAVPPFGCCFRPCVQPHHITAKQLLWVSRLVRQYVVMQVFVNAYFMWARFTLDPYWEVDAVADPLLKVSGMVAMYGLFVMYAATHELLHRWNTTRKFISVKAMVALSILQQKLLGLLVPLLAEEKNCWVDPEHPEETERLVHFWVTFATLLETVVMSRLI
;
A
#
# COMPACT_ATOMS: atom_id res chain seq x y z
N MET A 1 -9.72 -10.41 -7.56
CA MET A 1 -9.09 -9.07 -7.47
C MET A 1 -9.39 -8.16 -8.67
N LEU A 2 -10.25 -8.55 -9.62
CA LEU A 2 -10.59 -7.71 -10.77
C LEU A 2 -11.41 -6.46 -10.43
N ALA A 3 -12.19 -6.47 -9.35
CA ALA A 3 -13.02 -5.33 -8.97
C ALA A 3 -12.21 -4.05 -8.69
N PHE A 4 -10.98 -4.21 -8.19
CA PHE A 4 -10.12 -3.09 -7.80
C PHE A 4 -9.66 -2.21 -8.98
N PRO A 5 -8.98 -2.75 -10.01
CA PRO A 5 -8.62 -1.97 -11.19
C PRO A 5 -9.85 -1.45 -11.95
N THR A 6 -10.98 -2.14 -11.92
CA THR A 6 -12.21 -1.67 -12.57
C THR A 6 -12.80 -0.45 -11.88
N VAL A 7 -12.88 -0.44 -10.54
CA VAL A 7 -13.34 0.74 -9.78
C VAL A 7 -12.40 1.91 -10.02
N TRP A 8 -11.08 1.65 -10.01
CA TRP A 8 -10.07 2.67 -10.27
C TRP A 8 -10.18 3.25 -11.68
N ALA A 9 -10.37 2.41 -12.70
CA ALA A 9 -10.59 2.82 -14.08
C ALA A 9 -11.88 3.64 -14.24
N CYS A 10 -12.97 3.22 -13.60
CA CYS A 10 -14.23 3.98 -13.60
C CYS A 10 -14.08 5.34 -12.94
N CYS A 11 -13.37 5.42 -11.80
CA CYS A 11 -13.08 6.70 -11.15
C CYS A 11 -12.28 7.62 -12.08
N CYS A 12 -11.18 7.14 -12.65
CA CYS A 12 -10.38 7.93 -13.59
C CYS A 12 -11.19 8.38 -14.80
N TRP A 13 -12.02 7.48 -15.36
CA TRP A 13 -12.92 7.80 -16.47
C TRP A 13 -13.88 8.92 -16.11
N LEU A 14 -14.56 8.83 -14.97
CA LEU A 14 -15.50 9.86 -14.51
C LEU A 14 -14.82 11.22 -14.28
N THR A 15 -13.60 11.23 -13.75
CA THR A 15 -12.82 12.45 -13.51
C THR A 15 -12.39 13.14 -14.81
N LEU A 16 -12.09 12.38 -15.86
CA LEU A 16 -11.74 12.95 -17.18
C LEU A 16 -12.93 13.70 -17.82
N PHE A 17 -14.16 13.23 -17.61
CA PHE A 17 -15.36 13.91 -18.13
C PHE A 17 -15.91 14.98 -17.19
N THR A 18 -15.65 14.87 -15.88
CA THR A 18 -16.20 15.78 -14.87
C THR A 18 -15.09 16.20 -13.90
N PRO A 19 -14.36 17.30 -14.18
CA PRO A 19 -13.24 17.73 -13.33
C PRO A 19 -13.68 18.11 -11.91
N LEU A 20 -14.95 18.48 -11.72
CA LEU A 20 -15.53 18.74 -10.40
C LEU A 20 -15.59 17.49 -9.51
N SER A 21 -15.47 16.28 -10.09
CA SER A 21 -15.47 15.02 -9.35
C SER A 21 -14.09 14.63 -8.80
N THR A 22 -13.04 15.42 -9.09
CA THR A 22 -11.66 15.15 -8.67
C THR A 22 -11.52 14.84 -7.18
N PRO A 23 -12.09 15.62 -6.23
CA PRO A 23 -11.94 15.32 -4.81
C PRO A 23 -12.56 13.97 -4.40
N ILE A 24 -13.67 13.60 -5.05
CA ILE A 24 -14.35 12.32 -4.82
C ILE A 24 -13.52 11.19 -5.41
N ALA A 25 -12.92 11.38 -6.59
CA ALA A 25 -12.06 10.39 -7.21
C ALA A 25 -10.79 10.15 -6.36
N GLU A 26 -10.12 11.20 -5.90
CA GLU A 26 -8.97 11.10 -4.98
C GLU A 26 -9.31 10.32 -3.71
N LEU A 27 -10.52 10.53 -3.17
CA LEU A 27 -11.03 9.76 -2.03
C LEU A 27 -11.10 8.26 -2.34
N PHE A 28 -11.75 7.88 -3.43
CA PHE A 28 -11.89 6.47 -3.80
C PHE A 28 -10.55 5.83 -4.18
N MET A 29 -9.70 6.54 -4.92
CA MET A 29 -8.38 6.07 -5.33
C MET A 29 -7.48 5.84 -4.10
N GLY A 30 -7.44 6.80 -3.18
CA GLY A 30 -6.65 6.68 -1.95
C GLY A 30 -7.15 5.56 -1.03
N GLN A 31 -8.46 5.46 -0.82
CA GLN A 31 -9.05 4.34 -0.06
C GLN A 31 -8.75 2.99 -0.72
N GLY A 32 -8.80 2.97 -2.05
CA GLY A 32 -8.44 1.83 -2.85
C GLY A 32 -7.00 1.37 -2.60
N GLU A 33 -6.04 2.28 -2.68
CA GLU A 33 -4.63 1.99 -2.39
C GLU A 33 -4.46 1.40 -0.98
N ALA A 34 -5.04 2.05 0.04
CA ALA A 34 -4.97 1.57 1.42
C ALA A 34 -5.57 0.15 1.57
N PHE A 35 -6.69 -0.12 0.90
CA PHE A 35 -7.32 -1.43 0.90
C PHE A 35 -6.47 -2.49 0.18
N ALA A 36 -5.79 -2.13 -0.91
CA ALA A 36 -4.88 -3.03 -1.62
C ALA A 36 -3.68 -3.44 -0.76
N ILE A 37 -3.05 -2.46 -0.07
CA ILE A 37 -1.95 -2.72 0.86
C ILE A 37 -2.41 -3.65 2.00
N TYR A 38 -3.57 -3.39 2.58
CA TYR A 38 -4.14 -4.23 3.63
C TYR A 38 -4.47 -5.64 3.14
N SER A 39 -5.10 -5.77 1.97
CA SER A 39 -5.42 -7.06 1.35
C SER A 39 -4.16 -7.88 1.10
N PHE A 40 -3.09 -7.24 0.64
CA PHE A 40 -1.81 -7.90 0.45
C PHE A 40 -1.21 -8.42 1.77
N MET A 41 -1.27 -7.63 2.84
CA MET A 41 -0.87 -8.07 4.19
C MET A 41 -1.68 -9.29 4.65
N VAL A 42 -3.01 -9.28 4.48
CA VAL A 42 -3.88 -10.40 4.84
C VAL A 42 -3.50 -11.67 4.07
N ILE A 43 -3.21 -11.55 2.77
CA ILE A 43 -2.79 -12.68 1.93
C ILE A 43 -1.45 -13.25 2.40
N LEU A 44 -0.49 -12.39 2.73
CA LEU A 44 0.79 -12.85 3.32
C LEU A 44 0.55 -13.65 4.60
N PHE A 45 -0.29 -13.15 5.51
CA PHE A 45 -0.65 -13.89 6.73
C PHE A 45 -1.34 -15.23 6.45
N MET A 46 -2.25 -15.28 5.47
CA MET A 46 -2.92 -16.52 5.08
C MET A 46 -1.90 -17.53 4.53
N LEU A 47 -1.00 -17.12 3.65
CA LEU A 47 0.04 -18.00 3.09
C LEU A 47 1.00 -18.51 4.16
N VAL A 48 1.40 -17.66 5.10
CA VAL A 48 2.22 -18.06 6.26
C VAL A 48 1.47 -19.07 7.13
N SER A 49 0.17 -18.86 7.35
CA SER A 49 -0.65 -19.78 8.14
C SER A 49 -0.76 -21.15 7.47
N VAL A 50 -0.96 -21.18 6.15
CA VAL A 50 -0.99 -22.42 5.36
C VAL A 50 0.34 -23.17 5.46
N GLU A 51 1.48 -22.48 5.27
CA GLU A 51 2.77 -23.18 5.37
C GLU A 51 3.16 -23.57 6.80
N ALA A 52 2.73 -22.82 7.81
CA ALA A 52 2.89 -23.22 9.20
C ALA A 52 2.06 -24.48 9.52
N MET A 53 0.85 -24.61 8.96
CA MET A 53 0.03 -25.82 9.12
C MET A 53 0.65 -27.03 8.40
N LYS A 54 1.11 -26.84 7.16
CA LYS A 54 1.75 -27.91 6.38
C LYS A 54 3.03 -28.44 7.02
N GLN A 55 3.82 -27.59 7.65
CA GLN A 55 4.99 -28.02 8.42
C GLN A 55 4.62 -28.68 9.76
N GLY A 56 3.45 -28.38 10.31
CA GLY A 56 2.93 -29.04 11.52
C GLY A 56 2.40 -30.45 11.25
N GLU A 57 1.80 -30.70 10.09
CA GLU A 57 1.34 -32.04 9.66
C GLU A 57 2.49 -33.02 9.38
N GLY A 58 3.72 -32.54 9.16
CA GLY A 58 4.92 -33.36 9.02
C GLY A 58 5.60 -33.74 10.35
N VAL A 59 5.03 -33.33 11.48
CA VAL A 59 5.48 -33.75 12.82
C VAL A 59 4.46 -34.78 13.31
N GLU A 60 4.82 -36.06 13.24
CA GLU A 60 4.10 -37.13 13.93
C GLU A 60 4.05 -36.79 15.42
N ILE A 61 2.91 -36.25 15.85
CA ILE A 61 2.54 -36.20 17.27
C ILE A 61 1.63 -37.40 17.46
N ASP A 62 2.11 -38.39 18.21
CA ASP A 62 1.30 -39.50 18.71
C ASP A 62 -0.04 -38.99 19.27
N GLU A 63 -1.12 -39.68 18.88
CA GLU A 63 -2.56 -39.54 19.17
C GLU A 63 -2.99 -39.10 20.61
N PRO A 64 -4.31 -38.97 20.91
CA PRO A 64 -5.39 -38.24 20.23
C PRO A 64 -6.21 -37.37 21.22
N SER A 65 -6.85 -36.29 20.79
CA SER A 65 -8.17 -35.84 21.29
C SER A 65 -8.62 -34.50 20.68
N SER A 66 -9.77 -34.56 20.02
CA SER A 66 -10.56 -33.45 19.48
C SER A 66 -11.55 -32.91 20.55
N PRO A 67 -12.35 -31.86 20.28
CA PRO A 67 -12.08 -30.63 19.52
C PRO A 67 -12.40 -29.38 20.37
N SER A 68 -11.54 -28.36 20.34
CA SER A 68 -12.02 -26.99 20.62
C SER A 68 -11.29 -26.01 19.71
N SER A 69 -12.08 -25.21 18.99
CA SER A 69 -11.60 -24.19 18.05
C SER A 69 -10.68 -23.15 18.71
N ARG A 70 -10.74 -23.01 20.04
CA ARG A 70 -9.83 -22.17 20.83
C ARG A 70 -8.44 -22.80 21.03
N THR A 71 -8.36 -24.12 21.22
CA THR A 71 -7.07 -24.82 21.34
C THR A 71 -6.31 -24.78 20.00
N SER A 72 -7.06 -24.89 18.88
CA SER A 72 -6.51 -24.84 17.52
C SER A 72 -5.95 -23.44 17.14
N GLN A 73 -6.51 -22.36 17.68
CA GLN A 73 -5.97 -21.01 17.46
C GLN A 73 -4.68 -20.75 18.26
N VAL A 74 -4.61 -21.29 19.49
CA VAL A 74 -3.39 -21.18 20.33
C VAL A 74 -2.25 -21.99 19.70
N SER A 75 -2.54 -23.17 19.15
CA SER A 75 -1.55 -23.96 18.40
C SER A 75 -1.10 -23.25 17.12
N LEU A 76 -2.02 -22.70 16.30
CA LEU A 76 -1.66 -22.02 15.05
C LEU A 76 -0.70 -20.84 15.27
N ARG A 77 -0.98 -19.99 16.27
CA ARG A 77 -0.11 -18.85 16.58
C ARG A 77 1.30 -19.31 16.97
N GLN A 78 1.40 -20.35 17.79
CA GLN A 78 2.70 -20.90 18.20
C GLN A 78 3.41 -21.56 17.02
N SER A 79 2.71 -22.34 16.19
CA SER A 79 3.26 -22.96 14.99
C SER A 79 3.77 -21.95 13.97
N ILE A 80 3.08 -20.82 13.78
CA ILE A 80 3.56 -19.74 12.91
C ILE A 80 4.87 -19.16 13.45
N ILE A 81 4.94 -18.86 14.75
CA ILE A 81 6.15 -18.29 15.35
C ILE A 81 7.31 -19.27 15.33
N GLN A 82 7.07 -20.54 15.66
CA GLN A 82 8.09 -21.59 15.60
C GLN A 82 8.61 -21.77 14.17
N THR A 83 7.70 -21.83 13.19
CA THR A 83 8.06 -21.92 11.77
C THR A 83 8.89 -20.72 11.31
N LEU A 84 8.53 -19.50 11.73
CA LEU A 84 9.30 -18.29 11.41
C LEU A 84 10.67 -18.28 12.12
N GLN A 85 10.76 -18.80 13.35
CA GLN A 85 12.01 -18.84 14.12
C GLN A 85 13.02 -19.86 13.56
N LYS A 86 12.57 -20.90 12.83
CA LYS A 86 13.46 -21.88 12.18
C LYS A 86 14.46 -21.25 11.20
N PHE A 87 14.14 -20.10 10.62
CA PHE A 87 15.01 -19.41 9.64
C PHE A 87 16.13 -18.57 10.28
N GLY A 88 16.30 -18.65 11.61
CA GLY A 88 17.36 -17.97 12.33
C GLY A 88 17.09 -16.47 12.54
N PRO A 89 18.02 -15.77 13.22
CA PRO A 89 17.87 -14.35 13.50
C PRO A 89 18.17 -13.50 12.26
N GLN A 90 17.31 -12.54 11.94
CA GLN A 90 17.51 -11.60 10.83
C GLN A 90 17.25 -10.16 11.26
N LYS A 91 17.67 -9.20 10.42
CA LYS A 91 17.48 -7.76 10.65
C LYS A 91 16.14 -7.27 10.09
N TYR A 92 15.03 -7.76 10.63
CA TYR A 92 13.69 -7.52 10.08
C TYR A 92 13.27 -6.04 10.02
N PHE A 93 13.82 -5.20 10.91
CA PHE A 93 13.54 -3.75 10.96
C PHE A 93 14.48 -2.90 10.09
N ALA A 94 15.52 -3.49 9.50
CA ALA A 94 16.44 -2.78 8.61
C ALA A 94 15.92 -2.75 7.16
N VAL A 95 14.67 -2.34 6.98
CA VAL A 95 13.94 -2.32 5.71
C VAL A 95 13.53 -0.90 5.32
N PRO A 96 13.34 -0.59 4.03
CA PRO A 96 12.89 0.74 3.59
C PRO A 96 11.48 1.06 4.11
N PRO A 97 11.07 2.35 4.18
CA PRO A 97 11.84 3.55 3.89
C PRO A 97 12.77 4.04 5.03
N PHE A 98 12.53 3.65 6.29
CA PHE A 98 13.23 4.23 7.44
C PHE A 98 14.49 3.45 7.89
N GLY A 99 14.56 2.14 7.62
CA GLY A 99 15.57 1.24 8.20
C GLY A 99 16.80 0.93 7.34
N CYS A 100 16.83 1.36 6.06
CA CYS A 100 17.92 1.01 5.14
C CYS A 100 19.29 1.56 5.57
N CYS A 101 19.35 2.84 5.97
CA CYS A 101 20.60 3.51 6.34
C CYS A 101 21.15 3.02 7.70
N PHE A 102 20.29 2.49 8.57
CA PHE A 102 20.67 1.97 9.89
C PHE A 102 20.96 0.46 9.91
N ARG A 103 20.92 -0.21 8.75
CA ARG A 103 21.22 -1.63 8.60
C ARG A 103 22.55 -2.10 9.22
N PRO A 104 23.68 -1.36 9.18
CA PRO A 104 24.89 -1.79 9.86
C PRO A 104 24.74 -1.80 11.39
N CYS A 105 23.96 -0.88 11.96
CA CYS A 105 23.82 -0.70 13.41
C CYS A 105 22.77 -1.64 14.06
N VAL A 106 21.81 -2.16 13.28
CA VAL A 106 20.77 -3.06 13.80
C VAL A 106 21.32 -4.47 14.00
N GLN A 107 21.11 -5.05 15.18
CA GLN A 107 21.47 -6.44 15.47
C GLN A 107 20.41 -7.42 14.95
N PRO A 108 20.80 -8.61 14.46
CA PRO A 108 19.86 -9.64 14.05
C PRO A 108 19.12 -10.19 15.28
N HIS A 109 17.81 -10.35 15.19
CA HIS A 109 16.98 -10.87 16.28
C HIS A 109 15.93 -11.84 15.74
N HIS A 110 15.32 -12.64 16.62
CA HIS A 110 14.16 -13.46 16.26
C HIS A 110 12.88 -12.62 16.26
N ILE A 111 11.93 -12.97 15.39
CA ILE A 111 10.65 -12.28 15.35
C ILE A 111 9.74 -12.77 16.47
N THR A 112 9.14 -11.83 17.19
CA THR A 112 8.20 -12.12 18.28
C THR A 112 6.76 -11.89 17.82
N ALA A 113 5.80 -12.66 18.33
CA ALA A 113 4.38 -12.49 18.00
C ALA A 113 3.85 -11.07 18.28
N LYS A 114 4.35 -10.42 19.34
CA LYS A 114 4.01 -9.02 19.65
C LYS A 114 4.46 -8.08 18.53
N GLN A 115 5.67 -8.25 18.00
CA GLN A 115 6.21 -7.43 16.92
C GLN A 115 5.39 -7.61 15.63
N LEU A 116 5.00 -8.85 15.31
CA LEU A 116 4.18 -9.13 14.12
C LEU A 116 2.78 -8.49 14.21
N LEU A 117 2.18 -8.50 15.41
CA LEU A 117 0.91 -7.80 15.67
C LEU A 117 1.05 -6.28 15.56
N TRP A 118 2.14 -5.72 16.09
CA TRP A 118 2.44 -4.30 15.94
C TRP A 118 2.56 -3.90 14.48
N VAL A 119 3.33 -4.66 13.70
CA VAL A 119 3.49 -4.45 12.25
C VAL A 119 2.14 -4.51 11.53
N SER A 120 1.27 -5.46 11.89
CA SER A 120 -0.07 -5.54 11.30
C SER A 120 -0.96 -4.33 11.67
N ARG A 121 -0.85 -3.84 12.91
CA ARG A 121 -1.52 -2.60 13.32
C ARG A 121 -1.00 -1.40 12.53
N LEU A 122 0.28 -1.37 12.18
CA LEU A 122 0.84 -0.31 11.34
C LEU A 122 0.17 -0.24 9.95
N VAL A 123 -0.04 -1.39 9.32
CA VAL A 123 -0.74 -1.41 8.02
C VAL A 123 -2.22 -1.03 8.19
N ARG A 124 -2.87 -1.53 9.25
CA ARG A 124 -4.29 -1.25 9.51
C ARG A 124 -4.57 0.22 9.82
N GLN A 125 -3.62 0.92 10.45
CA GLN A 125 -3.78 2.33 10.77
C GLN A 125 -3.97 3.18 9.51
N TYR A 126 -3.35 2.78 8.39
CA TYR A 126 -3.40 3.55 7.15
C TYR A 126 -4.78 3.45 6.52
N VAL A 127 -5.40 2.27 6.53
CA VAL A 127 -6.80 2.11 6.09
C VAL A 127 -7.74 2.99 6.90
N VAL A 128 -7.59 2.99 8.22
CA VAL A 128 -8.42 3.81 9.11
C VAL A 128 -8.17 5.29 8.88
N MET A 129 -6.91 5.72 8.86
CA MET A 129 -6.53 7.11 8.57
C MET A 129 -7.08 7.54 7.21
N GLN A 130 -6.86 6.77 6.14
CA GLN A 130 -7.29 7.13 4.79
C GLN A 130 -8.80 7.35 4.70
N VAL A 131 -9.61 6.63 5.45
CA VAL A 131 -11.07 6.83 5.46
C VAL A 131 -11.44 8.08 6.26
N PHE A 132 -11.00 8.17 7.53
CA PHE A 132 -11.46 9.23 8.43
C PHE A 132 -10.80 10.58 8.16
N VAL A 133 -9.49 10.58 7.93
CA VAL A 133 -8.69 11.79 7.68
C VAL A 133 -9.07 12.40 6.34
N ASN A 134 -9.25 11.58 5.30
CA ASN A 134 -9.64 12.09 3.99
C ASN A 134 -11.09 12.60 3.98
N ALA A 135 -12.01 11.91 4.66
CA ALA A 135 -13.38 12.42 4.82
C ALA A 135 -13.42 13.74 5.60
N TYR A 136 -12.62 13.86 6.66
CA TYR A 136 -12.49 15.10 7.43
C TYR A 136 -11.90 16.24 6.59
N PHE A 137 -10.81 16.00 5.87
CA PHE A 137 -10.18 17.03 5.04
C PHE A 137 -11.03 17.42 3.85
N MET A 138 -11.78 16.49 3.27
CA MET A 138 -12.79 16.82 2.25
C MET A 138 -13.85 17.77 2.83
N TRP A 139 -14.39 17.49 4.01
CA TRP A 139 -15.32 18.41 4.68
C TRP A 139 -14.66 19.77 4.99
N ALA A 140 -13.42 19.77 5.48
CA ALA A 140 -12.68 20.98 5.80
C ALA A 140 -12.43 21.86 4.57
N ARG A 141 -12.07 21.27 3.41
CA ARG A 141 -11.92 21.97 2.12
C ARG A 141 -13.20 22.70 1.70
N PHE A 142 -14.39 22.15 2.00
CA PHE A 142 -15.67 22.78 1.66
C PHE A 142 -16.15 23.81 2.70
N THR A 143 -15.58 23.82 3.90
CA THR A 143 -16.11 24.61 5.03
C THR A 143 -15.16 25.74 5.45
N LEU A 144 -13.85 25.53 5.34
CA LEU A 144 -12.83 26.46 5.79
C LEU A 144 -12.21 27.18 4.59
N ASP A 145 -12.17 28.51 4.68
CA ASP A 145 -11.39 29.36 3.80
C ASP A 145 -10.23 30.00 4.60
N PRO A 146 -8.98 29.94 4.10
CA PRO A 146 -8.60 29.42 2.79
C PRO A 146 -8.32 27.90 2.76
N TYR A 147 -8.75 27.22 1.71
CA TYR A 147 -8.63 25.76 1.56
C TYR A 147 -7.18 25.25 1.46
N TRP A 148 -6.23 26.05 0.98
CA TRP A 148 -4.84 25.61 0.79
C TRP A 148 -4.11 25.29 2.10
N GLU A 149 -4.52 25.87 3.22
CA GLU A 149 -3.96 25.56 4.54
C GLU A 149 -4.35 24.14 4.99
N VAL A 150 -5.54 23.69 4.57
CA VAL A 150 -6.03 22.33 4.81
C VAL A 150 -5.16 21.34 4.04
N ASP A 151 -4.85 21.64 2.77
CA ASP A 151 -4.03 20.79 1.91
C ASP A 151 -2.58 20.69 2.38
N ALA A 152 -2.00 21.79 2.84
CA ALA A 152 -0.64 21.83 3.38
C ALA A 152 -0.45 20.88 4.58
N VAL A 153 -1.53 20.57 5.31
CA VAL A 153 -1.50 19.63 6.46
C VAL A 153 -1.95 18.23 6.05
N ALA A 154 -2.96 18.11 5.20
CA ALA A 154 -3.54 16.83 4.78
C ALA A 154 -2.54 15.95 4.03
N ASP A 155 -1.86 16.54 3.06
CA ASP A 155 -0.91 15.87 2.19
C ASP A 155 0.24 15.18 2.96
N PRO A 156 1.02 15.89 3.79
CA PRO A 156 2.13 15.27 4.51
C PRO A 156 1.62 14.23 5.51
N LEU A 157 0.47 14.45 6.14
CA LEU A 157 -0.09 13.52 7.12
C LEU A 157 -0.42 12.16 6.48
N LEU A 158 -1.14 12.17 5.35
CA LEU A 158 -1.49 10.96 4.62
C LEU A 158 -0.24 10.27 4.04
N LYS A 159 0.70 11.04 3.48
CA LYS A 159 1.98 10.53 2.96
C LYS A 159 2.80 9.84 4.06
N VAL A 160 2.93 10.46 5.24
CA VAL A 160 3.64 9.87 6.38
C VAL A 160 2.94 8.59 6.84
N SER A 161 1.62 8.60 6.96
CA SER A 161 0.83 7.41 7.33
C SER A 161 1.04 6.26 6.34
N GLY A 162 1.02 6.56 5.03
CA GLY A 162 1.31 5.61 3.95
C GLY A 162 2.73 5.06 4.04
N MET A 163 3.74 5.90 4.29
CA MET A 163 5.12 5.46 4.48
C MET A 163 5.29 4.51 5.68
N VAL A 164 4.59 4.77 6.79
CA VAL A 164 4.62 3.89 7.96
C VAL A 164 3.92 2.55 7.67
N ALA A 165 2.82 2.55 6.92
CA ALA A 165 2.17 1.32 6.50
C ALA A 165 3.04 0.50 5.54
N MET A 166 3.68 1.15 4.57
CA MET A 166 4.63 0.51 3.66
C MET A 166 5.83 -0.07 4.43
N TYR A 167 6.35 0.65 5.43
CA TYR A 167 7.38 0.11 6.32
C TYR A 167 6.91 -1.18 7.01
N GLY A 168 5.70 -1.17 7.59
CA GLY A 168 5.12 -2.36 8.20
C GLY A 168 5.00 -3.52 7.19
N LEU A 169 4.54 -3.24 5.98
CA LEU A 169 4.46 -4.24 4.92
C LEU A 169 5.84 -4.81 4.55
N PHE A 170 6.88 -3.99 4.47
CA PHE A 170 8.24 -4.46 4.20
C PHE A 170 8.81 -5.30 5.34
N VAL A 171 8.57 -4.93 6.60
CA VAL A 171 8.99 -5.73 7.76
C VAL A 171 8.31 -7.10 7.71
N MET A 172 7.01 -7.12 7.44
CA MET A 172 6.24 -8.36 7.31
C MET A 172 6.75 -9.21 6.15
N TYR A 173 6.97 -8.62 4.98
CA TYR A 173 7.52 -9.32 3.84
C TYR A 173 8.89 -9.93 4.16
N ALA A 174 9.82 -9.15 4.72
CA ALA A 174 11.15 -9.63 5.09
C ALA A 174 11.07 -10.80 6.08
N ALA A 175 10.15 -10.73 7.05
CA ALA A 175 9.92 -11.82 7.99
C ALA A 175 9.40 -13.11 7.34
N THR A 176 8.60 -12.98 6.30
CA THR A 176 7.91 -14.10 5.64
C THR A 176 8.58 -14.58 4.35
N HIS A 177 9.57 -13.84 3.85
CA HIS A 177 10.17 -14.05 2.52
C HIS A 177 10.76 -15.44 2.38
N GLU A 178 11.60 -15.85 3.33
CA GLU A 178 12.27 -17.16 3.30
C GLU A 178 11.27 -18.32 3.34
N LEU A 179 10.22 -18.18 4.15
CA LEU A 179 9.16 -19.20 4.25
C LEU A 179 8.35 -19.30 2.95
N LEU A 180 8.06 -18.16 2.31
CA LEU A 180 7.22 -18.08 1.12
C LEU A 180 8.03 -18.08 -0.20
N HIS A 181 9.33 -18.36 -0.15
CA HIS A 181 10.19 -18.37 -1.34
C HIS A 181 9.69 -19.36 -2.39
N ARG A 182 9.16 -20.52 -1.95
CA ARG A 182 8.57 -21.57 -2.82
C ARG A 182 7.35 -21.08 -3.63
N TRP A 183 6.64 -20.07 -3.14
CA TRP A 183 5.41 -19.56 -3.75
C TRP A 183 5.65 -18.44 -4.78
N ASN A 184 6.91 -18.16 -5.16
CA ASN A 184 7.28 -17.06 -6.05
C ASN A 184 6.69 -15.70 -5.60
N THR A 185 6.61 -15.49 -4.29
CA THR A 185 6.05 -14.26 -3.69
C THR A 185 6.83 -13.02 -4.07
N THR A 186 8.11 -13.15 -4.41
CA THR A 186 8.97 -12.09 -4.92
C THR A 186 8.41 -11.45 -6.19
N ARG A 187 7.89 -12.23 -7.16
CA ARG A 187 7.32 -11.68 -8.40
C ARG A 187 6.01 -10.92 -8.14
N LYS A 188 5.18 -11.43 -7.24
CA LYS A 188 3.92 -10.76 -6.82
C LYS A 188 4.20 -9.51 -6.00
N PHE A 189 5.22 -9.53 -5.15
CA PHE A 189 5.63 -8.38 -4.34
C PHE A 189 6.35 -7.31 -5.18
N ILE A 190 7.12 -7.71 -6.19
CA ILE A 190 7.68 -6.79 -7.20
C ILE A 190 6.56 -6.10 -7.95
N SER A 191 5.46 -6.79 -8.29
CA SER A 191 4.31 -6.14 -8.93
C SER A 191 3.72 -5.03 -8.05
N VAL A 192 3.51 -5.29 -6.76
CA VAL A 192 3.02 -4.27 -5.81
C VAL A 192 4.02 -3.12 -5.66
N LYS A 193 5.32 -3.39 -5.49
CA LYS A 193 6.35 -2.35 -5.43
C LYS A 193 6.43 -1.53 -6.73
N ALA A 194 6.36 -2.20 -7.88
CA ALA A 194 6.43 -1.58 -9.19
C ALA A 194 5.23 -0.69 -9.42
N MET A 195 4.03 -1.13 -9.02
CA MET A 195 2.82 -0.31 -9.07
C MET A 195 2.95 0.97 -8.23
N VAL A 196 3.40 0.85 -6.97
CA VAL A 196 3.63 2.03 -6.10
C VAL A 196 4.75 2.92 -6.63
N ALA A 197 5.82 2.33 -7.19
CA ALA A 197 6.91 3.11 -7.77
C ALA A 197 6.49 3.81 -9.07
N LEU A 198 5.68 3.15 -9.91
CA LEU A 198 5.11 3.73 -11.13
C LEU A 198 4.18 4.88 -10.79
N SER A 199 3.27 4.74 -9.82
CA SER A 199 2.37 5.84 -9.46
C SER A 199 3.12 7.08 -8.95
N ILE A 200 4.15 6.88 -8.12
CA ILE A 200 5.01 7.99 -7.65
C ILE A 200 5.81 8.59 -8.81
N LEU A 201 6.39 7.75 -9.67
CA LEU A 201 7.18 8.20 -10.81
C LEU A 201 6.32 8.97 -11.82
N GLN A 202 5.11 8.50 -12.12
CA GLN A 202 4.16 9.17 -12.99
C GLN A 202 3.80 10.56 -12.48
N GLN A 203 3.46 10.69 -11.19
CA GLN A 203 3.15 12.00 -10.59
C GLN A 203 4.33 12.98 -10.73
N LYS A 204 5.56 12.51 -10.47
CA LYS A 204 6.77 13.35 -10.59
C LYS A 204 7.13 13.67 -12.03
N LEU A 205 7.03 12.69 -12.93
CA LEU A 205 7.43 12.83 -14.32
C LEU A 205 6.42 13.72 -15.06
N LEU A 206 5.12 13.48 -14.91
CA LEU A 206 4.08 14.30 -15.53
C LEU A 206 3.98 15.68 -14.89
N GLY A 207 4.19 15.79 -13.57
CA GLY A 207 4.28 17.09 -12.90
C GLY A 207 5.47 17.96 -13.35
N LEU A 208 6.51 17.37 -13.95
CA LEU A 208 7.65 18.09 -14.51
C LEU A 208 7.53 18.28 -16.03
N LEU A 209 7.02 17.26 -16.75
CA LEU A 209 6.94 17.25 -18.21
C LEU A 209 5.83 18.17 -18.74
N VAL A 210 4.66 18.18 -18.08
CA VAL A 210 3.50 18.97 -18.51
C VAL A 210 3.77 20.49 -18.44
N PRO A 211 4.37 21.07 -17.38
CA PRO A 211 4.71 22.49 -17.39
C PRO A 211 5.79 22.83 -18.43
N LEU A 212 6.78 21.95 -18.63
CA LEU A 212 7.81 22.12 -19.68
C LEU A 212 7.20 22.13 -21.10
N LEU A 213 6.22 21.28 -21.37
CA LEU A 213 5.49 21.21 -22.64
C LEU A 213 4.48 22.36 -22.82
N ALA A 214 4.00 22.95 -21.73
CA ALA A 214 3.12 24.11 -21.75
C ALA A 214 3.88 25.42 -22.03
N GLU A 215 5.16 25.50 -21.63
CA GLU A 215 6.03 26.67 -21.85
C GLU A 215 6.37 26.87 -23.35
N GLU A 216 6.38 25.81 -24.15
CA GLU A 216 6.51 25.89 -25.62
C GLU A 216 5.18 26.29 -26.28
N LYS A 217 4.85 27.59 -26.25
CA LYS A 217 3.87 28.30 -27.12
C LYS A 217 2.66 27.47 -27.58
N ASN A 218 1.84 27.02 -26.64
CA ASN A 218 0.57 26.38 -26.94
C ASN A 218 -0.60 27.27 -26.46
N CYS A 219 -1.65 27.44 -27.28
CA CYS A 219 -2.89 28.18 -26.94
C CYS A 219 -3.72 27.56 -25.80
N TRP A 220 -3.12 26.69 -24.98
CA TRP A 220 -3.80 25.82 -24.04
C TRP A 220 -3.60 26.23 -22.58
N VAL A 221 -2.64 27.12 -22.29
CA VAL A 221 -2.29 27.54 -20.93
C VAL A 221 -2.02 29.03 -20.94
N ASP A 222 -2.85 29.80 -20.23
CA ASP A 222 -2.61 31.22 -20.02
C ASP A 222 -1.63 31.40 -18.84
N PRO A 223 -0.45 32.03 -19.01
CA PRO A 223 0.51 32.22 -17.93
C PRO A 223 -0.01 33.08 -16.75
N GLU A 224 -1.13 33.80 -16.92
CA GLU A 224 -1.78 34.53 -15.83
C GLU A 224 -2.62 33.64 -14.88
N HIS A 225 -2.94 32.40 -15.26
CA HIS A 225 -3.81 31.50 -14.49
C HIS A 225 -3.12 30.15 -14.18
N PRO A 226 -2.31 30.04 -13.11
CA PRO A 226 -1.56 28.83 -12.78
C PRO A 226 -2.45 27.60 -12.50
N GLU A 227 -3.71 27.81 -12.13
CA GLU A 227 -4.71 26.76 -11.91
C GLU A 227 -5.01 25.93 -13.18
N GLU A 228 -4.82 26.50 -14.38
CA GLU A 228 -5.04 25.79 -15.64
C GLU A 228 -3.93 24.77 -15.92
N THR A 229 -2.69 25.10 -15.54
CA THR A 229 -1.54 24.19 -15.64
C THR A 229 -1.73 22.99 -14.70
N GLU A 230 -2.20 23.24 -13.47
CA GLU A 230 -2.47 22.20 -12.49
C GLU A 230 -3.59 21.24 -12.97
N ARG A 231 -4.67 21.77 -13.56
CA ARG A 231 -5.70 20.93 -14.20
C ARG A 231 -5.15 20.10 -15.36
N LEU A 232 -4.26 20.66 -16.18
CA LEU A 232 -3.67 19.95 -17.31
C LEU A 232 -2.78 18.79 -16.82
N VAL A 233 -1.94 19.04 -15.80
CA VAL A 233 -1.14 18.00 -15.13
C VAL A 233 -2.05 16.90 -14.60
N HIS A 234 -3.09 17.29 -13.88
CA HIS A 234 -4.04 16.37 -13.28
C HIS A 234 -4.76 15.50 -14.33
N PHE A 235 -5.17 16.09 -15.45
CA PHE A 235 -5.78 15.37 -16.58
C PHE A 235 -4.83 14.31 -17.13
N TRP A 236 -3.57 14.65 -17.43
CA TRP A 236 -2.60 13.72 -18.00
C TRP A 236 -2.21 12.61 -17.02
N VAL A 237 -2.06 12.92 -15.73
CA VAL A 237 -1.85 11.92 -14.67
C VAL A 237 -3.03 10.95 -14.59
N THR A 238 -4.25 11.47 -14.61
CA THR A 238 -5.47 10.65 -14.55
C THR A 238 -5.61 9.77 -15.79
N PHE A 239 -5.29 10.29 -16.97
CA PHE A 239 -5.31 9.56 -18.23
C PHE A 239 -4.26 8.44 -18.26
N ALA A 240 -3.02 8.72 -17.82
CA ALA A 240 -1.98 7.71 -17.73
C ALA A 240 -2.35 6.60 -16.72
N THR A 241 -2.91 6.98 -15.58
CA THR A 241 -3.39 6.04 -14.55
C THR A 241 -4.52 5.16 -15.08
N LEU A 242 -5.47 5.72 -15.84
CA LEU A 242 -6.52 4.97 -16.51
C LEU A 242 -5.93 3.92 -17.47
N LEU A 243 -4.96 4.31 -18.30
CA LEU A 243 -4.35 3.41 -19.25
C LEU A 243 -3.61 2.26 -18.54
N GLU A 244 -2.88 2.56 -17.46
CA GLU A 244 -2.23 1.54 -16.64
C GLU A 244 -3.20 0.57 -15.98
N THR A 245 -4.31 1.06 -15.41
CA THR A 245 -5.31 0.20 -14.78
C THR A 245 -5.98 -0.73 -15.79
N VAL A 246 -6.24 -0.25 -17.02
CA VAL A 246 -6.75 -1.08 -18.13
C VAL A 246 -5.73 -2.14 -18.52
N VAL A 247 -4.45 -1.79 -18.69
CA VAL A 247 -3.39 -2.74 -19.02
C VAL A 247 -3.22 -3.79 -17.92
N MET A 248 -3.22 -3.39 -16.65
CA MET A 248 -3.16 -4.32 -15.52
C MET A 248 -4.37 -5.26 -15.48
N SER A 249 -5.57 -4.77 -15.79
CA SER A 249 -6.77 -5.62 -15.85
C SER A 249 -6.71 -6.71 -16.92
N ARG A 250 -5.90 -6.50 -17.97
CA ARG A 250 -5.70 -7.45 -19.08
C ARG A 250 -4.51 -8.40 -18.88
N LEU A 251 -3.58 -8.04 -17.99
CA LEU A 251 -2.39 -8.84 -17.66
C LEU A 251 -2.60 -9.79 -16.46
N ILE A 252 -3.64 -9.57 -15.65
CA ILE A 252 -4.08 -10.43 -14.53
C ILE A 252 -5.07 -11.48 -15.05
#